data_AF-A0A5N7WE82-F1
#
_entry.id   AF-A0A5N7WE82-F1
#
_cell.length_a   1.000
_cell.length_b   1.000
_cell.length_c   1.000
_cell.angle_alpha   90.00
_cell.angle_beta   90.00
_cell.angle_gamma   90.00
#
_symmetry.space_group_name_H-M   'P 1'
#
loop_
_entity.id
_entity.type
_entity.pdbx_description
1 polymer ?
#
loop_
_entity_poly.entity_id
_entity_poly.type
_entity_poly.pdbx_seq_one_letter_code
_entity_poly.pdbx_strand_id
1 'polypeptide(L)'
;MYVNDELNLLIEKATSIAGSQRKLAALLNIEQANFAKIKKGERPANWRIRGKLRAIAGEDPAHAFTSAMLEDLDGSENEDEKKAAEGLKAMLAAFPNDWRRL
;
A
#
# COMPACT_ATOMS: atom_id res chain seq x y z
N MET A 1 12.81 6.19 -10.07
CA MET A 1 11.37 6.40 -10.32
C MET A 1 10.62 5.65 -9.22
N TYR A 2 9.61 6.25 -8.57
CA TYR A 2 8.96 5.65 -7.38
C TYR A 2 7.92 4.56 -7.69
N VAL A 3 7.67 4.32 -8.98
CA VAL A 3 6.76 3.29 -9.46
C VAL A 3 7.57 2.12 -10.00
N ASN A 4 7.18 0.92 -9.61
CA ASN A 4 7.63 -0.36 -10.16
C ASN A 4 6.44 -1.10 -10.80
N ASP A 5 6.72 -2.22 -11.46
CA ASP A 5 5.69 -3.00 -12.17
C ASP A 5 4.60 -3.50 -11.23
N GLU A 6 4.95 -3.88 -9.99
CA GLU A 6 3.99 -4.31 -8.96
C GLU A 6 2.99 -3.21 -8.60
N LEU A 7 3.47 -1.98 -8.36
CA LEU A 7 2.61 -0.85 -8.03
C LEU A 7 1.73 -0.46 -9.22
N ASN A 8 2.24 -0.56 -10.46
CA ASN A 8 1.44 -0.33 -11.67
C ASN A 8 0.30 -1.34 -11.79
N LEU A 9 0.59 -2.63 -11.65
CA LEU A 9 -0.41 -3.69 -11.69
C LEU A 9 -1.47 -3.51 -10.59
N LEU A 10 -1.05 -3.13 -9.38
CA LEU A 10 -1.97 -2.84 -8.30
C LEU A 10 -2.88 -1.64 -8.62
N ILE A 11 -2.32 -0.56 -9.18
CA ILE A 11 -3.09 0.61 -9.60
C ILE A 11 -4.08 0.24 -10.71
N GLU A 12 -3.69 -0.57 -11.68
CA GLU A 12 -4.56 -1.03 -12.77
C GLU A 12 -5.71 -1.88 -12.23
N LYS A 13 -5.42 -2.84 -11.35
CA LYS A 13 -6.42 -3.68 -10.69
C LYS A 13 -7.42 -2.83 -9.89
N ALA A 14 -6.92 -1.92 -9.05
CA ALA A 14 -7.77 -1.02 -8.27
C ALA A 14 -8.58 -0.07 -9.16
N THR A 15 -8.01 0.37 -10.30
CA THR A 15 -8.71 1.23 -11.27
C THR A 15 -9.86 0.48 -11.94
N SER A 16 -9.64 -0.79 -12.30
CA SER A 16 -10.66 -1.66 -12.88
C SER A 16 -11.87 -1.80 -11.94
N ILE A 17 -11.61 -2.06 -10.65
CA ILE A 17 -12.66 -2.18 -9.63
C ILE A 17 -13.36 -0.85 -9.35
N ALA A 18 -12.61 0.26 -9.26
CA ALA A 18 -13.19 1.59 -9.06
C ALA A 18 -13.97 2.10 -10.29
N GLY A 19 -13.74 1.50 -11.48
CA GLY A 19 -14.37 1.83 -12.75
C GLY A 19 -13.79 3.04 -13.48
N SER A 20 -12.97 3.88 -12.82
CA SER A 20 -12.17 4.90 -13.49
C SER A 20 -11.07 5.46 -12.58
N GLN A 21 -10.04 6.06 -13.18
CA GLN A 21 -8.95 6.71 -12.43
C GLN A 21 -9.44 7.88 -11.58
N ARG A 22 -10.42 8.65 -12.08
CA ARG A 22 -11.05 9.73 -11.33
C ARG A 22 -11.77 9.20 -10.09
N LYS A 23 -12.53 8.11 -10.23
CA LYS A 23 -13.21 7.46 -9.09
C LYS A 23 -12.20 6.88 -8.11
N LEU A 24 -11.13 6.25 -8.61
CA LEU A 24 -10.06 5.73 -7.77
C LEU A 24 -9.39 6.85 -6.96
N ALA A 25 -9.02 7.97 -7.57
CA ALA A 25 -8.43 9.11 -6.85
C ALA A 25 -9.34 9.61 -5.72
N ALA A 26 -10.65 9.68 -5.97
CA ALA A 26 -11.64 10.03 -4.95
C ALA A 26 -11.69 9.00 -3.81
N LEU A 27 -11.70 7.69 -4.11
CA LEU A 27 -11.64 6.62 -3.10
C LEU A 27 -10.34 6.65 -2.28
N LEU A 28 -9.23 7.01 -2.92
CA LEU A 28 -7.94 7.19 -2.25
C LEU A 28 -7.89 8.46 -1.38
N ASN A 29 -8.89 9.33 -1.49
CA ASN A 29 -8.95 10.66 -0.88
C ASN A 29 -7.73 11.52 -1.24
N ILE A 30 -7.39 11.55 -2.53
CA ILE A 30 -6.32 12.40 -3.08
C ILE A 30 -6.78 13.12 -4.34
N GLU A 31 -6.20 14.28 -4.60
CA GLU A 31 -6.40 15.00 -5.86
C GLU A 31 -5.92 14.18 -7.06
N GLN A 32 -6.63 14.30 -8.19
CA GLN A 32 -6.23 13.61 -9.43
C GLN A 32 -4.82 14.00 -9.90
N ALA A 33 -4.41 15.26 -9.69
CA ALA A 33 -3.05 15.69 -10.02
C ALA A 33 -1.99 14.92 -9.22
N ASN A 34 -2.23 14.70 -7.93
CA ASN A 34 -1.34 13.90 -7.08
C ASN A 34 -1.35 12.43 -7.49
N PHE A 35 -2.51 11.87 -7.83
CA PHE A 35 -2.60 10.50 -8.34
C PHE A 35 -1.84 10.34 -9.68
N ALA A 36 -1.93 11.31 -10.58
CA ALA A 36 -1.19 11.30 -11.84
C ALA A 36 0.33 11.33 -11.62
N LYS A 37 0.82 12.15 -10.68
CA LYS A 37 2.24 12.17 -10.28
C LYS A 37 2.70 10.83 -9.69
N ILE A 38 1.84 10.17 -8.91
CA ILE A 38 2.11 8.82 -8.40
C ILE A 38 2.26 7.85 -9.56
N LYS A 39 1.33 7.80 -10.51
CA LYS A 39 1.41 6.90 -11.68
C LYS A 39 2.65 7.14 -12.55
N LYS A 40 3.10 8.38 -12.66
CA LYS A 40 4.33 8.75 -13.37
C LYS A 40 5.60 8.48 -12.55
N GLY A 41 5.49 8.00 -11.31
CA GLY A 41 6.63 7.78 -10.43
C GLY A 41 7.37 9.05 -10.02
N GLU A 42 6.74 10.22 -10.19
CA GLU A 42 7.23 11.54 -9.76
C GLU A 42 6.97 11.78 -8.27
N ARG A 43 6.01 11.04 -7.69
CA ARG A 43 5.67 11.06 -6.26
C ARG A 43 5.57 9.63 -5.73
N PRO A 44 6.09 9.33 -4.52
CA PRO A 44 5.89 8.02 -3.92
C PRO A 44 4.44 7.80 -3.50
N ALA A 45 3.97 6.57 -3.66
CA ALA A 45 2.80 6.08 -2.96
C ALA A 45 3.23 5.64 -1.56
N ASN A 46 2.90 6.44 -0.54
CA ASN A 46 3.14 6.06 0.86
C ASN A 46 2.29 4.84 1.26
N TRP A 47 2.61 4.23 2.40
CA TRP A 47 1.90 3.05 2.90
C TRP A 47 0.38 3.22 3.01
N ARG A 48 -0.13 4.42 3.32
CA ARG A 48 -1.58 4.67 3.40
C ARG A 48 -2.24 4.57 2.03
N ILE A 49 -1.60 5.09 1.00
CA ILE A 49 -2.10 4.96 -0.38
C ILE A 49 -2.00 3.51 -0.85
N ARG A 50 -0.88 2.83 -0.57
CA ARG A 50 -0.69 1.41 -0.91
C ARG A 50 -1.73 0.52 -0.23
N GLY A 51 -1.98 0.72 1.07
CA GLY A 51 -3.01 0.00 1.82
C GLY A 51 -4.42 0.22 1.26
N LYS A 52 -4.78 1.46 0.92
CA LYS A 52 -6.07 1.73 0.25
C LYS A 52 -6.17 1.07 -1.13
N LEU A 53 -5.11 1.10 -1.92
CA LEU A 53 -5.08 0.45 -3.24
C LEU A 53 -5.32 -1.06 -3.11
N ARG A 54 -4.65 -1.72 -2.17
CA ARG A 54 -4.81 -3.15 -1.84
C ARG A 54 -6.22 -3.48 -1.37
N ALA A 55 -6.77 -2.68 -0.44
CA ALA A 55 -8.14 -2.84 0.03
C ALA A 55 -9.17 -2.68 -1.10
N ILE A 56 -9.02 -1.68 -1.96
CA ILE A 56 -9.87 -1.49 -3.16
C ILE A 56 -9.68 -2.66 -4.13
N ALA A 57 -8.48 -3.23 -4.20
CA ALA A 57 -8.16 -4.40 -5.02
C ALA A 57 -8.69 -5.73 -4.44
N GLY A 58 -9.40 -5.70 -3.30
CA GLY A 58 -10.09 -6.84 -2.71
C GLY A 58 -9.32 -7.56 -1.59
N GLU A 59 -8.19 -7.02 -1.12
CA GLU A 59 -7.54 -7.52 0.10
C GLU A 59 -8.31 -7.08 1.35
N ASP A 60 -8.27 -7.87 2.42
CA ASP A 60 -8.78 -7.44 3.73
C ASP A 60 -8.12 -6.11 4.15
N PRO A 61 -8.90 -5.08 4.54
CA PRO A 61 -8.34 -3.79 4.87
C PRO A 61 -7.28 -3.83 5.98
N ALA A 62 -7.50 -4.59 7.05
CA ALA A 62 -6.55 -4.63 8.17
C ALA A 62 -5.22 -5.25 7.73
N HIS A 63 -5.26 -6.30 6.91
CA HIS A 63 -4.06 -6.89 6.32
C HIS A 63 -3.39 -5.96 5.31
N ALA A 64 -4.17 -5.36 4.40
CA ALA A 64 -3.68 -4.44 3.37
C ALA A 64 -2.88 -3.27 3.96
N PHE A 65 -3.39 -2.64 5.01
CA PHE A 65 -2.70 -1.52 5.66
C PHE A 65 -1.51 -1.97 6.48
N THR A 66 -1.64 -3.06 7.24
CA THR A 66 -0.53 -3.59 8.06
C THR A 66 0.66 -4.00 7.18
N SER A 67 0.40 -4.74 6.09
CA SER A 67 1.43 -5.17 5.15
C SER A 67 2.07 -3.98 4.43
N ALA A 68 1.27 -3.02 3.96
CA ALA A 68 1.81 -1.82 3.33
C ALA A 68 2.66 -0.98 4.29
N MET A 69 2.28 -0.86 5.56
CA MET A 69 3.04 -0.16 6.58
C MET A 69 4.35 -0.90 6.89
N LEU A 70 4.29 -2.22 7.03
CA LEU A 70 5.48 -3.02 7.28
C LEU A 70 6.49 -2.91 6.13
N GLU A 71 6.05 -2.99 4.87
CA GLU A 71 6.90 -2.82 3.69
C GLU A 71 7.58 -1.44 3.65
N ASP A 72 6.85 -0.38 4.02
CA ASP A 72 7.35 0.99 4.03
C ASP A 72 8.40 1.20 5.14
N LEU A 73 8.17 0.65 6.34
CA LEU A 73 9.13 0.67 7.45
C LEU A 73 10.38 -0.16 7.14
N ASP A 74 10.21 -1.33 6.54
CA ASP A 74 11.32 -2.24 6.21
C ASP A 74 12.22 -1.69 5.10
N GLY A 75 11.64 -0.94 4.16
CA GLY A 75 12.36 -0.26 3.10
C GLY A 75 12.98 1.09 3.50
N SER A 76 12.80 1.53 4.75
CA SER A 76 13.32 2.81 5.22
C SER A 76 14.85 2.81 5.37
N GLU A 77 15.49 3.95 5.15
CA GLU A 77 16.91 4.15 5.48
C GLU A 77 17.13 4.47 6.97
N ASN A 78 16.05 4.78 7.70
CA ASN A 78 16.11 5.09 9.13
C ASN A 78 16.18 3.80 9.97
N GLU A 79 17.26 3.64 10.72
CA GLU A 79 17.50 2.46 11.57
C GLU A 79 16.43 2.24 12.64
N ASP A 80 15.81 3.31 13.16
CA ASP A 80 14.72 3.17 14.14
C ASP A 80 13.43 2.65 13.48
N GLU A 81 13.18 3.01 12.22
CA GLU A 81 12.05 2.50 11.44
C GLU A 81 12.26 1.03 11.07
N LYS A 82 13.49 0.62 10.73
CA LYS A 82 13.83 -0.79 10.52
C LYS A 82 13.62 -1.63 11.77
N LYS A 83 14.06 -1.16 12.94
CA LYS A 83 13.79 -1.84 14.23
C LYS A 83 12.29 -1.96 14.51
N ALA A 84 11.50 -0.93 14.17
CA ALA A 84 10.05 -1.01 14.26
C ALA A 84 9.47 -2.07 13.32
N ALA A 85 10.00 -2.20 12.10
CA ALA A 85 9.62 -3.26 11.16
C ALA A 85 9.94 -4.66 11.72
N GLU A 86 11.12 -4.86 12.31
CA GLU A 86 11.51 -6.12 12.96
C GLU A 86 10.57 -6.48 14.12
N GLY A 87 10.29 -5.52 14.99
CA GLY A 87 9.34 -5.69 16.10
C GLY A 87 7.94 -6.06 15.61
N LEU A 88 7.45 -5.35 14.58
CA LEU A 88 6.15 -5.63 13.98
C LEU A 88 6.12 -7.02 13.33
N LYS A 89 7.17 -7.42 12.59
CA LYS A 89 7.31 -8.78 12.03
C LYS A 89 7.25 -9.85 13.12
N ALA A 90 7.97 -9.66 14.22
CA ALA A 90 7.99 -10.59 15.34
C ALA A 90 6.61 -10.71 16.01
N MET A 91 5.92 -9.58 16.23
CA MET A 91 4.55 -9.56 16.75
C MET A 91 3.59 -10.31 15.83
N LEU A 92 3.63 -10.03 14.52
CA LEU A 92 2.78 -10.71 13.54
C LEU A 92 3.07 -12.22 13.50
N ALA A 93 4.34 -12.61 13.51
CA ALA A 93 4.74 -14.02 13.53
C ALA A 93 4.26 -14.78 14.78
N ALA A 94 4.05 -14.08 15.90
CA ALA A 94 3.56 -14.68 17.15
C ALA A 94 2.05 -15.01 17.13
N PHE A 95 1.27 -14.46 16.19
CA PHE A 95 -0.16 -14.79 16.06
C PHE A 95 -0.35 -16.09 15.26
N PRO A 96 -1.06 -17.10 15.81
CA PRO A 96 -1.32 -18.35 15.12
C PRO A 96 -2.27 -18.13 13.93
N ASN A 97 -1.73 -18.33 12.72
CA ASN A 97 -2.37 -18.59 11.41
C ASN A 97 -3.49 -17.68 10.85
N ASP A 98 -4.19 -16.85 11.62
CA ASP A 98 -5.38 -16.11 11.13
C ASP A 98 -5.05 -14.78 10.42
N TRP A 99 -3.96 -14.10 10.77
CA TRP A 99 -3.55 -12.88 10.05
C TRP A 99 -3.04 -13.14 8.62
N ARG A 100 -2.78 -14.41 8.28
CA ARG A 100 -2.34 -14.84 6.94
C ARG A 100 -3.49 -15.24 6.02
N ARG A 101 -4.73 -15.33 6.52
CA ARG A 101 -5.87 -15.89 5.81
C ARG A 101 -7.21 -15.25 6.23
N LEU A 102 -7.41 -13.96 6.01
CA LEU A 102 -8.74 -13.38 5.75
C LEU A 102 -8.56 -12.19 4.80
#